data_AF-A0A077NQ17-F1
#
_entry.id   AF-A0A077NQ17-F1
#
_cell.length_a   1.000
_cell.length_b   1.000
_cell.length_c   1.000
_cell.angle_alpha   90.00
_cell.angle_beta   90.00
_cell.angle_gamma   90.00
#
_symmetry.space_group_name_H-M   'P 1'
#
loop_
_entity.id
_entity.type
_entity.pdbx_description
1 polymer ?
#
loop_
_entity_poly.entity_id
_entity_poly.type
_entity_poly.pdbx_seq_one_letter_code
_entity_poly.pdbx_strand_id
1 'polypeptide(L)'
;MKSRYDIRYSLSALELSKITKSIKDHRKTEIMKPYGMFINMWKICFFGAGFAVFLLFLNAVILNLKADDVSDAIIRIKDMNICAFVLLGVSLVGFGITEKLEQFVMKKNEKKEQDNQEYVRHVKINRHYIENVQVFGSVKAFWSFIKKAYINEEFMFIQTNDNEFIVLPARSLASEEEFQQLFRFITEQINNHSK
;
A
#
# COMPACT_ATOMS: atom_id res chain seq x y z
N MET A 1 22.06 25.50 33.79
CA MET A 1 21.73 24.60 32.64
C MET A 1 21.71 25.43 31.37
N LYS A 2 22.36 24.98 30.29
CA LYS A 2 22.18 25.60 28.96
C LYS A 2 20.73 25.40 28.53
N SER A 3 20.03 26.49 28.24
CA SER A 3 18.62 26.51 27.86
C SER A 3 18.39 26.55 26.34
N ARG A 4 19.46 26.76 25.55
CA ARG A 4 19.41 26.73 24.08
C ARG A 4 20.60 25.95 23.53
N TYR A 5 20.30 25.13 22.53
CA TYR A 5 21.26 24.33 21.77
C TYR A 5 21.04 24.63 20.29
N ASP A 6 22.14 24.84 19.57
CA ASP A 6 22.18 24.82 18.10
C ASP A 6 23.10 23.66 17.72
N ILE A 7 22.54 22.66 17.03
CA ILE A 7 23.23 21.40 16.72
C ILE A 7 23.10 21.17 15.22
N ARG A 8 24.26 21.13 14.54
CA ARG A 8 24.35 20.72 13.14
C ARG A 8 24.87 19.30 13.09
N TYR A 9 24.12 18.41 12.45
CA TYR A 9 24.50 17.02 12.25
C TYR A 9 24.11 16.56 10.85
N SER A 10 24.79 15.51 10.37
CA SER A 10 24.47 14.81 9.13
C SER A 10 24.19 13.35 9.46
N LEU A 11 23.05 12.83 9.04
CA LEU A 11 22.75 11.40 9.17
C LEU A 11 23.31 10.66 7.97
N SER A 12 24.00 9.55 8.23
CA SER A 12 24.35 8.60 7.17
C SER A 12 23.11 7.90 6.63
N ALA A 13 23.19 7.37 5.40
CA ALA A 13 22.09 6.60 4.80
C ALA A 13 21.65 5.39 5.67
N LEU A 14 22.60 4.78 6.40
CA LEU A 14 22.34 3.68 7.33
C LEU A 14 21.59 4.14 8.58
N GLU A 15 21.94 5.31 9.13
CA GLU A 15 21.23 5.88 10.29
C GLU A 15 19.82 6.30 9.91
N LEU A 16 19.65 6.94 8.75
CA LEU A 16 18.33 7.23 8.18
C LEU A 16 17.48 5.96 8.09
N SER A 17 18.00 4.88 7.52
CA SER A 17 17.29 3.59 7.42
C SER A 17 16.86 3.04 8.80
N LYS A 18 17.76 3.07 9.79
CA LYS A 18 17.45 2.62 11.16
C LYS A 18 16.39 3.48 11.83
N ILE A 19 16.46 4.80 11.65
CA ILE A 19 15.49 5.75 12.16
C ILE A 19 14.13 5.52 11.49
N THR A 20 14.07 5.42 10.16
CA THR A 20 12.82 5.15 9.43
C THR A 20 12.18 3.85 9.88
N LYS A 21 12.97 2.78 10.09
CA LYS A 21 12.48 1.51 10.65
C LYS A 21 11.90 1.69 12.05
N SER A 22 12.62 2.39 12.92
CA SER A 22 12.19 2.64 14.30
C SER A 22 10.91 3.49 14.36
N ILE A 23 10.78 4.50 13.50
CA ILE A 23 9.57 5.31 13.35
C ILE A 23 8.41 4.44 12.87
N LYS A 24 8.63 3.56 11.90
CA LYS A 24 7.59 2.64 11.39
C LYS A 24 7.10 1.66 12.45
N ASP A 25 8.00 1.17 13.30
CA ASP A 25 7.66 0.25 14.39
C ASP A 25 6.86 0.93 15.51
N HIS A 26 7.11 2.23 15.77
CA HIS A 26 6.34 3.03 16.75
C HIS A 26 5.05 3.60 16.18
N ARG A 27 5.02 3.87 14.88
CA ARG A 27 3.81 4.23 14.12
C ARG A 27 3.05 2.94 13.79
N LYS A 28 2.72 2.14 14.80
CA LYS A 28 1.64 1.14 14.69
C LYS A 28 0.39 1.93 14.36
N THR A 29 0.08 2.03 13.09
CA THR A 29 -1.23 2.44 12.63
C THR A 29 -2.21 1.53 13.37
N GLU A 30 -2.94 2.10 14.33
CA GLU A 30 -4.11 1.44 14.88
C GLU A 30 -5.09 1.33 13.72
N ILE A 31 -4.99 0.23 12.99
CA ILE A 31 -5.88 -0.07 11.88
C ILE A 31 -7.25 -0.19 12.53
N MET A 32 -8.12 0.79 12.25
CA MET A 32 -9.50 0.80 12.75
C MET A 32 -10.13 -0.55 12.41
N LYS A 33 -10.66 -1.26 13.42
CA LYS A 33 -11.45 -2.47 13.19
C LYS A 33 -12.63 -2.04 12.31
N PRO A 34 -12.74 -2.50 11.05
CA PRO A 34 -12.60 -3.90 10.63
C PRO A 34 -11.44 -4.22 9.66
N TYR A 35 -10.57 -3.28 9.28
CA TYR A 35 -9.63 -3.51 8.16
C TYR A 35 -8.57 -4.59 8.42
N GLY A 36 -8.23 -4.85 9.70
CA GLY A 36 -7.37 -5.98 10.06
C GLY A 36 -7.93 -7.35 9.67
N MET A 37 -9.26 -7.48 9.53
CA MET A 37 -9.89 -8.72 9.05
C MET A 37 -9.59 -8.96 7.57
N PHE A 38 -9.62 -7.93 6.73
CA PHE A 38 -9.29 -8.05 5.30
C PHE A 38 -7.85 -8.49 5.10
N ILE A 39 -6.91 -7.95 5.88
CA ILE A 39 -5.50 -8.40 5.85
C ILE A 39 -5.39 -9.91 6.11
N ASN A 40 -6.16 -10.43 7.07
CA ASN A 40 -6.17 -11.88 7.34
C ASN A 40 -6.86 -12.68 6.23
N MET A 41 -7.94 -12.17 5.63
CA MET A 41 -8.60 -12.80 4.48
C MET A 41 -7.66 -12.87 3.26
N TRP A 42 -6.95 -11.79 2.96
CA TRP A 42 -5.91 -11.75 1.93
C TRP A 42 -4.85 -12.81 2.19
N LYS A 43 -4.33 -12.91 3.42
CA LYS A 43 -3.35 -13.95 3.79
C LYS A 43 -3.89 -15.35 3.54
N ILE A 44 -5.12 -15.66 3.94
CA ILE A 44 -5.74 -16.98 3.72
C ILE A 44 -5.81 -17.29 2.23
N CYS A 45 -6.25 -16.34 1.40
CA CYS A 45 -6.30 -16.51 -0.06
C CYS A 45 -4.89 -16.74 -0.65
N PHE A 46 -3.88 -15.99 -0.19
CA PHE A 46 -2.49 -16.18 -0.62
C PHE A 46 -1.92 -17.53 -0.22
N PHE A 47 -2.16 -17.98 1.02
CA PHE A 47 -1.75 -19.30 1.46
C PHE A 47 -2.45 -20.41 0.68
N GLY A 48 -3.75 -20.28 0.42
CA GLY A 48 -4.52 -21.23 -0.39
C GLY A 48 -3.99 -21.34 -1.82
N ALA A 49 -3.77 -20.20 -2.49
CA ALA A 49 -3.22 -20.17 -3.84
C ALA A 49 -1.78 -20.72 -3.89
N GLY A 50 -0.92 -20.30 -2.95
CA GLY A 50 0.46 -20.77 -2.86
C GLY A 50 0.54 -22.27 -2.60
N PHE A 51 -0.31 -22.79 -1.72
CA PHE A 51 -0.38 -24.22 -1.44
C PHE A 51 -0.88 -25.02 -2.65
N ALA A 52 -1.88 -24.51 -3.38
CA ALA A 52 -2.37 -25.13 -4.61
C ALA A 52 -1.28 -25.22 -5.70
N VAL A 53 -0.56 -24.12 -5.93
CA VAL A 53 0.58 -24.10 -6.88
C VAL A 53 1.67 -25.07 -6.45
N PHE A 54 1.98 -25.12 -5.15
CA PHE A 54 2.96 -26.06 -4.61
C PHE A 54 2.56 -27.52 -4.87
N LEU A 55 1.29 -27.89 -4.64
CA LEU A 55 0.80 -29.23 -4.93
C LEU A 55 0.87 -29.58 -6.42
N LEU A 56 0.49 -28.65 -7.31
CA LEU A 56 0.61 -28.82 -8.75
C LEU A 56 2.05 -29.06 -9.17
N PHE A 57 2.99 -28.29 -8.62
CA PHE A 57 4.42 -28.47 -8.87
C PHE A 57 4.91 -29.84 -8.40
N LEU A 58 4.58 -30.23 -7.17
CA LEU A 58 4.99 -31.50 -6.59
C LEU A 58 4.45 -32.68 -7.41
N ASN A 59 3.18 -32.59 -7.85
CA ASN A 59 2.56 -33.59 -8.72
C ASN A 59 3.23 -33.66 -10.11
N ALA A 60 3.62 -32.52 -10.69
CA ALA A 60 4.37 -32.48 -11.94
C ALA A 60 5.76 -33.14 -11.81
N VAL A 61 6.45 -32.94 -10.69
CA VAL A 61 7.73 -33.63 -10.40
C VAL A 61 7.52 -35.14 -10.30
N ILE A 62 6.49 -35.59 -9.58
CA ILE A 62 6.19 -37.02 -9.45
C ILE A 62 5.89 -37.65 -10.81
N LEU A 63 5.11 -36.99 -11.67
CA LEU A 63 4.81 -37.47 -13.01
C LEU A 63 6.08 -37.61 -13.88
N ASN A 64 7.01 -36.66 -13.79
CA ASN A 64 8.29 -36.74 -14.51
C ASN A 64 9.19 -37.87 -13.98
N LEU A 65 9.19 -38.12 -12.66
CA LEU A 65 10.02 -39.15 -12.04
C LEU A 65 9.46 -40.57 -12.22
N LYS A 66 8.14 -40.71 -12.41
CA LYS A 66 7.44 -42.01 -12.53
C LYS A 66 6.85 -42.24 -13.92
N ALA A 67 7.50 -41.71 -14.96
CA ALA A 67 6.99 -41.73 -16.33
C ALA A 67 6.67 -43.15 -16.88
N ASP A 68 7.24 -44.21 -16.30
CA ASP A 68 7.07 -45.60 -16.74
C ASP A 68 6.08 -46.44 -15.89
N ASP A 69 5.44 -45.87 -14.84
CA ASP A 69 4.66 -46.63 -13.85
C ASP A 69 3.13 -46.65 -14.16
N VAL A 70 2.47 -47.80 -13.95
CA VAL A 70 1.16 -48.13 -14.54
C VAL A 70 -0.04 -47.56 -13.76
N SER A 71 -0.90 -46.85 -14.52
CA SER A 71 -2.35 -46.57 -14.32
C SER A 71 -2.81 -45.94 -12.99
N ASP A 72 -2.71 -46.62 -11.86
CA ASP A 72 -3.37 -46.20 -10.61
C ASP A 72 -2.73 -44.96 -9.97
N ALA A 73 -1.40 -44.88 -10.00
CA ALA A 73 -0.68 -43.70 -9.49
C ALA A 73 -0.98 -42.46 -10.34
N ILE A 74 -1.07 -42.62 -11.66
CA ILE A 74 -1.39 -41.54 -12.60
C ILE A 74 -2.82 -41.03 -12.37
N ILE A 75 -3.79 -41.93 -12.15
CA ILE A 75 -5.18 -41.57 -11.84
C ILE A 75 -5.24 -40.75 -10.55
N ARG A 76 -4.58 -41.21 -9.48
CA ARG A 76 -4.54 -40.47 -8.20
C ARG A 76 -3.91 -39.09 -8.33
N ILE A 77 -2.82 -38.96 -9.11
CA ILE A 77 -2.18 -37.65 -9.35
C ILE A 77 -3.08 -36.74 -10.17
N LYS A 78 -3.79 -37.28 -11.17
CA LYS A 78 -4.78 -36.52 -11.96
C LYS A 78 -5.89 -35.99 -11.07
N ASP A 79 -6.46 -36.82 -10.20
CA ASP A 79 -7.53 -36.39 -9.27
C ASP A 79 -7.01 -35.34 -8.27
N MET A 80 -5.78 -35.51 -7.77
CA MET A 80 -5.13 -34.54 -6.89
C MET A 80 -4.84 -33.20 -7.59
N ASN A 81 -4.50 -33.22 -8.88
CA ASN A 81 -4.37 -32.01 -9.69
C ASN A 81 -5.71 -31.31 -9.88
N ILE A 82 -6.80 -32.06 -10.13
CA ILE A 82 -8.15 -31.48 -10.19
C ILE A 82 -8.50 -30.80 -8.88
N CYS A 83 -8.25 -31.44 -7.73
CA CYS A 83 -8.45 -30.82 -6.42
C CYS A 83 -7.60 -29.56 -6.23
N ALA A 84 -6.33 -29.57 -6.66
CA ALA A 84 -5.46 -28.40 -6.60
C ALA A 84 -5.95 -27.26 -7.50
N PHE A 85 -6.45 -27.55 -8.70
CA PHE A 85 -7.06 -26.54 -9.58
C PHE A 85 -8.34 -25.95 -8.98
N VAL A 86 -9.19 -26.78 -8.36
CA VAL A 86 -10.38 -26.30 -7.64
C VAL A 86 -9.97 -25.37 -6.49
N LEU A 87 -8.97 -25.76 -5.69
CA LEU A 87 -8.46 -24.94 -4.59
C LEU A 87 -7.89 -23.60 -5.08
N LEU A 88 -7.15 -23.62 -6.20
CA LEU A 88 -6.63 -22.42 -6.84
C LEU A 88 -7.76 -21.51 -7.32
N GLY A 89 -8.76 -22.08 -8.00
CA GLY A 89 -9.95 -21.36 -8.46
C GLY A 89 -10.72 -20.70 -7.31
N VAL A 90 -10.97 -21.45 -6.22
CA VAL A 90 -11.63 -20.92 -5.02
C VAL A 90 -10.82 -19.78 -4.39
N SER A 91 -9.49 -19.92 -4.35
CA SER A 91 -8.60 -18.88 -3.80
C SER A 91 -8.64 -17.60 -4.66
N LEU A 92 -8.65 -17.74 -5.99
CA LEU A 92 -8.76 -16.60 -6.92
C LEU A 92 -10.12 -15.89 -6.81
N VAL A 93 -11.21 -16.64 -6.74
CA VAL A 93 -12.55 -16.07 -6.49
C VAL A 93 -12.58 -15.39 -5.12
N GLY A 94 -11.94 -15.98 -4.11
CA GLY A 94 -11.79 -15.42 -2.77
C GLY A 94 -11.13 -14.04 -2.77
N PHE A 95 -10.09 -13.84 -3.58
CA PHE A 95 -9.46 -12.52 -3.75
C PHE A 95 -10.46 -11.49 -4.26
N GLY A 96 -11.17 -11.78 -5.36
CA GLY A 96 -12.13 -10.84 -5.93
C GLY A 96 -13.30 -10.48 -4.99
N ILE A 97 -13.76 -11.44 -4.17
CA ILE A 97 -14.78 -11.19 -3.15
C ILE A 97 -14.21 -10.31 -2.03
N THR A 98 -12.99 -10.61 -1.56
CA THR A 98 -12.32 -9.85 -0.50
C THR A 98 -12.13 -8.40 -0.90
N GLU A 99 -11.66 -8.15 -2.13
CA GLU A 99 -11.47 -6.81 -2.67
C GLU A 99 -12.78 -6.01 -2.73
N LYS A 100 -13.86 -6.61 -3.27
CA LYS A 100 -15.17 -5.95 -3.33
C LYS A 100 -15.75 -5.66 -1.94
N LEU A 101 -15.58 -6.59 -0.99
CA LEU A 101 -16.02 -6.38 0.38
C LEU A 101 -15.22 -5.26 1.07
N GLU A 102 -13.91 -5.20 0.84
CA GLU A 102 -13.03 -4.16 1.36
C GLU A 102 -13.49 -2.78 0.85
N GLN A 103 -13.65 -2.62 -0.46
CA GLN A 103 -14.16 -1.38 -1.06
C GLN A 103 -15.54 -0.99 -0.52
N PHE A 104 -16.44 -1.96 -0.37
CA PHE A 104 -17.78 -1.71 0.18
C PHE A 104 -17.72 -1.21 1.63
N VAL A 105 -16.89 -1.84 2.47
CA VAL A 105 -16.72 -1.43 3.86
C VAL A 105 -16.04 -0.06 3.97
N MET A 106 -15.05 0.22 3.14
CA MET A 106 -14.43 1.55 3.02
C MET A 106 -15.48 2.62 2.73
N LYS A 107 -16.30 2.42 1.70
CA LYS A 107 -17.35 3.38 1.33
C LYS A 107 -18.41 3.55 2.42
N LYS A 108 -18.77 2.48 3.13
CA LYS A 108 -19.75 2.52 4.22
C LYS A 108 -19.24 3.29 5.44
N ASN A 109 -17.94 3.16 5.75
CA ASN A 109 -17.35 3.77 6.94
C ASN A 109 -16.75 5.17 6.69
N GLU A 110 -16.63 5.59 5.43
CA GLU A 110 -16.01 6.85 5.04
C GLU A 110 -16.51 8.06 5.84
N LYS A 111 -17.83 8.23 6.01
CA LYS A 111 -18.38 9.34 6.81
C LYS A 111 -17.91 9.31 8.27
N LYS A 112 -17.89 8.12 8.88
CA LYS A 112 -17.44 7.95 10.27
C LYS A 112 -15.94 8.19 10.42
N GLU A 113 -15.16 7.88 9.40
CA GLU A 113 -13.72 8.13 9.36
C GLU A 113 -13.41 9.63 9.15
N GLN A 114 -14.21 10.31 8.33
CA GLN A 114 -14.11 11.77 8.12
C GLN A 114 -14.51 12.58 9.36
N ASP A 115 -15.47 12.09 10.15
CA ASP A 115 -15.88 12.76 11.39
C ASP A 115 -14.87 12.57 12.53
N ASN A 116 -13.96 11.57 12.43
CA ASN A 116 -12.96 11.32 13.45
C ASN A 116 -11.69 12.16 13.21
N GLN A 117 -11.51 13.21 14.02
CA GLN A 117 -10.39 14.14 13.90
C GLN A 117 -9.01 13.47 13.87
N GLU A 118 -8.81 12.34 14.55
CA GLU A 118 -7.51 11.62 14.57
C GLU A 118 -7.08 11.08 13.19
N TYR A 119 -8.04 10.80 12.30
CA TYR A 119 -7.79 10.25 10.97
C TYR A 119 -7.83 11.29 9.87
N VAL A 120 -8.38 12.48 10.15
CA VAL A 120 -8.47 13.55 9.17
C VAL A 120 -7.08 14.12 8.91
N ARG A 121 -6.63 14.00 7.65
CA ARG A 121 -5.45 14.69 7.14
C ARG A 121 -5.91 15.86 6.30
N HIS A 122 -5.43 17.04 6.64
CA HIS A 122 -5.67 18.24 5.84
C HIS A 122 -4.41 18.57 5.05
N VAL A 123 -4.51 18.61 3.73
CA VAL A 123 -3.42 19.09 2.88
C VAL A 123 -3.72 20.50 2.41
N LYS A 124 -2.83 21.44 2.72
CA LYS A 124 -2.88 22.81 2.22
C LYS A 124 -1.85 22.95 1.11
N ILE A 125 -2.29 23.35 -0.07
CA ILE A 125 -1.44 23.51 -1.24
C ILE A 125 -1.50 24.97 -1.66
N ASN A 126 -0.34 25.58 -1.91
CA ASN A 126 -0.28 26.92 -2.47
C ASN A 126 0.92 27.06 -3.43
N ARG A 127 1.10 28.26 -3.98
CA ARG A 127 2.17 28.54 -4.96
C ARG A 127 3.61 28.42 -4.42
N HIS A 128 3.83 28.29 -3.11
CA HIS A 128 5.18 28.24 -2.52
C HIS A 128 5.47 26.93 -1.77
N TYR A 129 4.45 26.28 -1.23
CA TYR A 129 4.60 25.10 -0.40
C TYR A 129 3.37 24.19 -0.45
N ILE A 130 3.61 22.94 -0.04
CA ILE A 130 2.60 21.96 0.34
C ILE A 130 2.74 21.68 1.84
N GLU A 131 1.63 21.67 2.57
CA GLU A 131 1.60 21.43 4.01
C GLU A 131 0.63 20.30 4.34
N ASN A 132 1.13 19.28 5.04
CA ASN A 132 0.34 18.17 5.56
C ASN A 132 0.06 18.42 7.03
N VAL A 133 -1.20 18.72 7.36
CA VAL A 133 -1.69 19.03 8.69
C VAL A 133 -2.38 17.80 9.28
N GLN A 134 -1.94 17.39 10.46
CA GLN A 134 -2.51 16.33 11.28
C GLN A 134 -2.80 16.88 12.69
N VAL A 135 -3.58 16.15 13.49
CA VAL A 135 -3.98 16.58 14.85
C VAL A 135 -2.79 16.97 15.73
N PHE A 136 -1.66 16.26 15.62
CA PHE A 136 -0.49 16.46 16.47
C PHE A 136 0.63 17.29 15.82
N GLY A 137 0.39 17.91 14.66
CA GLY A 137 1.37 18.79 14.03
C GLY A 137 1.13 19.01 12.53
N SER A 138 1.83 19.99 11.96
CA SER A 138 1.88 20.19 10.51
C SER A 138 3.30 20.14 9.98
N VAL A 139 3.46 19.50 8.82
CA VAL A 139 4.73 19.41 8.11
C VAL A 139 4.60 20.21 6.82
N LYS A 140 5.44 21.24 6.67
CA LYS A 140 5.48 22.11 5.50
C LYS A 140 6.69 21.77 4.65
N ALA A 141 6.46 21.42 3.40
CA ALA A 141 7.48 21.20 2.39
C ALA A 141 7.38 22.27 1.30
N PHE A 142 8.47 23.00 1.07
CA PHE A 142 8.57 23.94 -0.04
C PHE A 142 8.75 23.17 -1.36
N TRP A 143 8.30 23.75 -2.47
CA TRP A 143 8.39 23.10 -3.78
C TRP A 143 9.83 22.71 -4.17
N SER A 144 10.84 23.49 -3.76
CA SER A 144 12.25 23.17 -3.95
C SER A 144 12.74 21.92 -3.20
N PHE A 145 11.98 21.47 -2.20
CA PHE A 145 12.26 20.25 -1.44
C PHE A 145 11.44 19.04 -1.92
N ILE A 146 10.60 19.23 -2.94
CA ILE A 146 9.83 18.16 -3.58
C ILE A 146 10.63 17.61 -4.75
N LYS A 147 10.86 16.29 -4.72
CA LYS A 147 11.65 15.59 -5.74
C LYS A 147 10.83 15.28 -6.98
N LYS A 148 9.64 14.71 -6.79
CA LYS A 148 8.74 14.29 -7.88
C LYS A 148 7.32 14.02 -7.37
N ALA A 149 6.36 14.02 -8.29
CA ALA A 149 5.02 13.51 -8.07
C ALA A 149 4.63 12.49 -9.14
N TYR A 150 3.81 11.50 -8.80
CA TYR A 150 3.25 10.54 -9.74
C TYR A 150 1.90 10.01 -9.26
N ILE A 151 1.10 9.50 -10.19
CA ILE A 151 -0.16 8.81 -9.90
C ILE A 151 0.09 7.31 -10.00
N ASN A 152 -0.41 6.56 -9.03
CA ASN A 152 -0.50 5.11 -9.11
C ASN A 152 -1.91 4.70 -8.66
N GLU A 153 -2.65 4.06 -9.56
CA GLU A 153 -4.07 3.73 -9.37
C GLU A 153 -4.88 4.98 -8.95
N GLU A 154 -5.59 4.92 -7.82
CA GLU A 154 -6.42 5.99 -7.29
C GLU A 154 -5.67 6.93 -6.34
N PHE A 155 -4.33 6.92 -6.36
CA PHE A 155 -3.51 7.67 -5.41
C PHE A 155 -2.47 8.54 -6.11
N MET A 156 -2.37 9.79 -5.68
CA MET A 156 -1.29 10.70 -6.01
C MET A 156 -0.22 10.64 -4.92
N PHE A 157 1.01 10.38 -5.34
CA PHE A 157 2.19 10.33 -4.49
C PHE A 157 3.06 11.55 -4.77
N ILE A 158 3.41 12.30 -3.72
CA ILE A 158 4.31 13.45 -3.79
C ILE A 158 5.50 13.14 -2.89
N GLN A 159 6.68 12.96 -3.51
CA GLN A 159 7.90 12.55 -2.83
C GLN A 159 8.76 13.77 -2.50
N THR A 160 9.15 13.92 -1.23
CA THR A 160 10.12 14.90 -0.75
C THR A 160 11.57 14.38 -0.91
N ASN A 161 12.56 15.27 -0.81
CA ASN A 161 13.98 14.92 -0.98
C ASN A 161 14.52 13.95 0.09
N ASP A 162 13.90 13.91 1.26
CA ASP A 162 14.18 12.95 2.35
C ASP A 162 13.47 11.59 2.16
N ASN A 163 12.83 11.37 1.00
CA ASN A 163 12.04 10.18 0.67
C ASN A 163 10.80 9.96 1.53
N GLU A 164 10.29 11.00 2.19
CA GLU A 164 8.92 10.97 2.71
C GLU A 164 7.90 11.15 1.58
N PHE A 165 6.66 10.72 1.84
CA PHE A 165 5.56 10.77 0.89
C PHE A 165 4.35 11.46 1.49
N ILE A 166 3.83 12.44 0.75
CA ILE A 166 2.46 12.94 0.91
C ILE A 166 1.61 12.15 -0.09
N VAL A 167 0.58 11.48 0.42
CA VAL A 167 -0.33 10.64 -0.37
C VAL A 167 -1.72 11.24 -0.32
N LEU A 168 -2.31 11.44 -1.50
CA LEU A 168 -3.64 12.00 -1.70
C LEU A 168 -4.47 11.01 -2.53
N PRO A 169 -5.56 10.44 -2.00
CA PRO A 169 -6.44 9.59 -2.79
C PRO A 169 -7.37 10.43 -3.68
N ALA A 170 -7.71 9.93 -4.87
CA ALA A 170 -8.58 10.62 -5.83
C ALA A 170 -9.96 10.96 -5.23
N ARG A 171 -10.51 10.07 -4.40
CA ARG A 171 -11.79 10.28 -3.67
C ARG A 171 -11.82 11.50 -2.75
N SER A 172 -10.67 12.11 -2.43
CA SER A 172 -10.62 13.33 -1.63
C SER A 172 -11.01 14.60 -2.39
N LEU A 173 -11.13 14.52 -3.73
CA LEU A 173 -11.53 15.63 -4.58
C LEU A 173 -12.93 15.40 -5.17
N ALA A 174 -13.55 16.46 -5.67
CA ALA A 174 -14.93 16.40 -6.13
C ALA A 174 -15.09 15.62 -7.44
N SER A 175 -14.05 15.59 -8.28
CA SER A 175 -14.05 14.84 -9.55
C SER A 175 -12.67 14.39 -9.99
N GLU A 176 -12.64 13.45 -10.93
CA GLU A 176 -11.40 12.97 -11.57
C GLU A 176 -10.71 14.12 -12.33
N GLU A 177 -11.47 15.02 -12.95
CA GLU A 177 -10.90 16.20 -13.62
C GLU A 177 -10.18 17.12 -12.63
N GLU A 178 -10.75 17.35 -11.44
CA GLU A 178 -10.09 18.13 -10.39
C GLU A 178 -8.81 17.45 -9.90
N PHE A 179 -8.81 16.11 -9.79
CA PHE A 179 -7.63 15.33 -9.45
C PHE A 179 -6.51 15.48 -10.48
N GLN A 180 -6.83 15.38 -11.77
CA GLN A 180 -5.87 15.58 -12.85
C GLN A 180 -5.37 17.03 -12.93
N GLN A 181 -6.24 18.01 -12.69
CA GLN A 181 -5.84 19.43 -12.63
C GLN A 181 -4.86 19.69 -11.48
N LEU A 182 -5.13 19.13 -10.30
CA LEU A 182 -4.24 19.26 -9.15
C LEU A 182 -2.87 18.61 -9.43
N PHE A 183 -2.87 17.44 -10.07
CA PHE A 183 -1.63 16.76 -10.44
C PHE A 183 -0.78 17.60 -11.40
N ARG A 184 -1.41 18.22 -12.41
CA ARG A 184 -0.73 19.13 -13.34
C ARG A 184 -0.15 20.33 -12.61
N PHE A 185 -0.94 20.97 -11.75
CA PHE A 185 -0.46 22.10 -10.94
C PHE A 185 0.77 21.73 -10.12
N ILE A 186 0.75 20.60 -9.41
CA ILE A 186 1.89 20.15 -8.59
C ILE A 186 3.12 19.90 -9.46
N THR A 187 2.94 19.23 -10.60
CA THR A 187 4.04 18.94 -11.53
C THR A 187 4.65 20.22 -12.10
N GLU A 188 3.84 21.21 -12.44
CA GLU A 188 4.29 22.54 -12.85
C GLU A 188 5.06 23.24 -11.72
N GLN A 189 4.57 23.19 -10.48
CA GLN A 189 5.27 23.79 -9.34
C GLN A 189 6.64 23.14 -9.11
N ILE A 190 6.74 21.82 -9.20
CA ILE A 190 8.02 21.09 -9.10
C ILE A 190 8.97 21.54 -10.20
N ASN A 191 8.51 21.57 -11.46
CA ASN A 191 9.35 21.97 -12.59
C ASN A 191 9.83 23.43 -12.51
N ASN A 192 9.01 24.32 -11.95
CA ASN A 192 9.36 25.73 -11.78
C ASN A 192 10.39 25.97 -10.67
N HIS A 193 10.46 25.09 -9.66
CA HIS A 193 11.34 25.22 -8.50
C HIS A 193 12.50 24.22 -8.46
N SER A 194 12.61 23.36 -9.49
CA SER A 194 13.71 22.40 -9.70
C SER A 194 14.88 23.02 -10.51
N LYS A 195 14.79 24.31 -10.84
CA LYS A 195 15.87 25.11 -11.45
C LYS A 195 16.74 25.74 -10.38
#